data_AF-A0A962RCX1-F1
#
_entry.id   AF-A0A962RCX1-F1
#
_cell.length_a   1.000
_cell.length_b   1.000
_cell.length_c   1.000
_cell.angle_alpha   90.00
_cell.angle_beta   90.00
_cell.angle_gamma   90.00
#
_symmetry.space_group_name_H-M   'P 1'
#
loop_
_entity.id
_entity.type
_entity.pdbx_description
1 polymer ?
#
loop_
_entity_poly.entity_id
_entity_poly.type
_entity_poly.pdbx_seq_one_letter_code
_entity_poly.pdbx_strand_id
1 'polypeptide(L)'
;RFDRAEKFHTDTKNIRQKIELAKTGDFVAAAKKAKLVCVELVEGAICLPDFEHPDHAFYLFGPEDGTLPQGCLDAADSVVYIPTIGCLNLAASVNVVLYDREAKLRSLHTGDGLIRRSRDVNNRTRV
;
A
#
# COMPACT_ATOMS: atom_id res chain seq x y z
N ARG A 1 23.04 -4.74 18.33
CA ARG A 1 22.57 -6.09 17.95
C ARG A 1 22.03 -6.03 16.51
N PHE A 2 22.89 -5.70 15.55
CA PHE A 2 22.54 -5.57 14.11
C PHE A 2 23.59 -6.29 13.25
N ASP A 3 24.04 -7.46 13.69
CA ASP A 3 24.99 -8.29 12.95
C ASP A 3 24.32 -9.58 12.51
N ARG A 4 23.60 -9.47 11.38
CA ARG A 4 23.14 -10.52 10.43
C ARG A 4 21.77 -10.17 9.87
N ALA A 5 21.73 -9.16 9.01
CA ALA A 5 20.79 -9.20 7.90
C ALA A 5 21.62 -9.56 6.67
N GLU A 6 21.66 -10.85 6.35
CA GLU A 6 22.22 -11.34 5.10
C GLU A 6 21.59 -10.57 3.92
N LYS A 7 22.41 -10.38 2.88
CA LYS A 7 22.11 -9.64 1.65
C LYS A 7 20.93 -10.24 0.88
N PHE A 8 19.70 -10.06 1.35
CA PHE A 8 18.51 -10.24 0.54
C PHE A 8 18.34 -8.99 -0.31
N HIS A 9 18.93 -9.00 -1.51
CA HIS A 9 18.75 -7.97 -2.51
C HIS A 9 17.34 -8.13 -3.11
N THR A 10 16.32 -7.71 -2.36
CA THR A 10 14.90 -7.84 -2.74
C THR A 10 14.47 -6.88 -3.85
N ASP A 11 15.31 -5.92 -4.23
CA ASP A 11 15.04 -4.97 -5.32
C ASP A 11 15.82 -5.32 -6.60
N THR A 12 15.46 -6.42 -7.25
CA THR A 12 16.10 -6.90 -8.49
C THR A 12 15.89 -5.98 -9.69
N LYS A 13 14.97 -4.99 -9.59
CA LYS A 13 14.59 -4.08 -10.68
C LYS A 13 15.03 -2.63 -10.45
N ASN A 14 15.84 -2.36 -9.41
CA ASN A 14 16.26 -1.01 -9.00
C ASN A 14 15.07 -0.03 -8.89
N ILE A 15 13.93 -0.51 -8.39
CA ILE A 15 12.70 0.28 -8.24
C ILE A 15 12.94 1.49 -7.33
N ARG A 16 13.84 1.37 -6.36
CA ARG A 16 14.26 2.46 -5.47
C ARG A 16 14.82 3.69 -6.20
N GLN A 17 15.28 3.55 -7.45
CA GLN A 17 15.75 4.69 -8.26
C GLN A 17 14.60 5.38 -9.02
N LYS A 18 13.43 4.74 -9.12
CA LYS A 18 12.25 5.23 -9.84
C LYS A 18 11.17 5.81 -8.92
N ILE A 19 11.19 5.41 -7.65
CA ILE A 19 10.27 5.90 -6.62
C ILE A 19 11.05 6.84 -5.70
N GLU A 20 10.62 8.10 -5.64
CA GLU A 20 11.22 9.08 -4.74
C GLU A 20 10.97 8.68 -3.27
N LEU A 21 12.03 8.72 -2.47
CA LEU A 21 11.97 8.46 -1.04
C LEU A 21 12.31 9.74 -0.29
N ALA A 22 11.38 10.22 0.53
CA ALA A 22 11.58 11.36 1.40
C ALA A 22 11.31 10.97 2.85
N LYS A 23 12.21 11.36 3.75
CA LYS A 23 11.98 11.25 5.19
C LYS A 23 11.16 12.45 5.64
N THR A 24 10.08 12.23 6.40
CA THR A 24 9.31 13.29 7.05
C THR A 24 9.27 13.08 8.57
N GLY A 25 9.14 14.18 9.32
CA GLY A 25 8.85 14.15 10.75
C GLY A 25 7.37 14.43 11.07
N ASP A 26 6.59 14.87 10.09
CA ASP A 26 5.17 15.19 10.23
C ASP A 26 4.42 14.62 9.01
N PHE A 27 3.60 13.60 9.26
CA PHE A 27 2.85 12.90 8.21
C PHE A 27 1.63 13.70 7.74
N VAL A 28 1.02 14.48 8.62
CA VAL A 28 -0.16 15.30 8.30
C VAL A 28 0.26 16.45 7.38
N ALA A 29 1.35 17.14 7.73
CA ALA A 29 1.91 18.18 6.87
C ALA A 29 2.41 17.62 5.53
N ALA A 30 2.92 16.38 5.51
CA ALA A 30 3.41 15.74 4.28
C ALA A 30 2.30 15.43 3.26
N ALA A 31 1.05 15.22 3.71
CA ALA A 31 -0.09 14.99 2.82
C ALA A 31 -0.39 16.20 1.91
N LYS A 32 0.03 17.42 2.30
CA LYS A 32 -0.16 18.66 1.52
C LYS A 32 -1.62 18.88 1.09
N LYS A 33 -1.93 18.66 -0.18
CA LYS A 33 -3.26 18.82 -0.80
C LYS A 33 -3.96 17.47 -1.05
N ALA A 34 -3.29 16.36 -0.79
CA ALA A 34 -3.86 15.03 -0.92
C ALA A 34 -4.72 14.72 0.30
N LYS A 35 -5.71 13.85 0.10
CA LYS A 35 -6.57 13.31 1.15
C LYS A 35 -5.78 12.30 1.98
N LEU A 36 -5.69 12.54 3.29
CA LEU A 36 -4.98 11.67 4.22
C LEU A 36 -5.85 10.45 4.53
N VAL A 37 -5.38 9.27 4.13
CA VAL A 37 -6.07 7.99 4.34
C VAL A 37 -5.23 7.14 5.28
N CYS A 38 -5.66 7.01 6.53
CA CYS A 38 -5.00 6.15 7.51
C CYS A 38 -5.45 4.71 7.32
N VAL A 39 -4.50 3.78 7.22
CA VAL A 39 -4.76 2.34 7.11
C VAL A 39 -4.43 1.71 8.45
N GLU A 40 -5.47 1.35 9.20
CA GLU A 40 -5.34 0.88 10.58
C GLU A 40 -6.54 0.02 11.00
N LEU A 41 -6.30 -0.98 11.85
CA LEU A 41 -7.36 -1.83 12.41
C LEU A 41 -7.93 -1.21 13.70
N VAL A 42 -8.87 -0.29 13.55
CA VAL A 42 -9.59 0.38 14.65
C VAL A 42 -11.11 0.33 14.47
N GLU A 43 -11.84 0.40 15.57
CA GLU A 43 -13.29 0.46 15.54
C GLU A 43 -13.78 1.73 14.82
N GLY A 44 -14.80 1.57 13.97
CA GLY A 44 -15.36 2.66 13.17
C GLY A 44 -14.62 2.96 11.86
N ALA A 45 -13.50 2.28 11.57
CA ALA A 45 -12.84 2.38 10.27
C ALA A 45 -13.71 1.81 9.14
N ILE A 46 -13.52 2.34 7.94
CA ILE A 46 -14.23 1.90 6.72
C ILE A 46 -13.57 0.61 6.21
N CYS A 47 -14.38 -0.38 5.84
CA CYS A 47 -13.89 -1.63 5.26
C CYS A 47 -13.28 -1.36 3.88
N LEU A 48 -12.04 -1.81 3.63
CA LEU A 48 -11.32 -1.51 2.38
C LEU A 48 -12.12 -1.84 1.11
N PRO A 49 -12.79 -3.01 0.96
CA PRO A 49 -13.64 -3.29 -0.19
C PRO A 49 -14.72 -2.24 -0.46
N ASP A 50 -15.28 -1.63 0.58
CA ASP A 50 -16.34 -0.61 0.49
C ASP A 50 -15.79 0.82 0.36
N PHE A 51 -14.48 1.00 0.55
CA PHE A 51 -13.84 2.32 0.51
C PHE A 51 -13.68 2.83 -0.92
N GLU A 52 -14.09 4.07 -1.17
CA GLU A 52 -13.82 4.78 -2.43
C GLU A 52 -12.52 5.58 -2.31
N HIS A 53 -11.52 5.22 -3.12
CA HIS A 53 -10.23 5.90 -3.07
C HIS A 53 -10.30 7.30 -3.71
N PRO A 54 -9.76 8.34 -3.03
CA PRO A 54 -9.66 9.65 -3.63
C PRO A 54 -8.61 9.69 -4.75
N ASP A 55 -8.80 10.58 -5.72
CA ASP A 55 -7.87 10.78 -6.85
C ASP A 55 -6.45 11.11 -6.37
N HIS A 56 -6.35 12.00 -5.38
CA HIS A 56 -5.11 12.38 -4.72
C HIS A 56 -5.10 11.86 -3.29
N ALA A 57 -4.75 10.58 -3.12
CA ALA A 57 -4.63 9.94 -1.82
C ALA A 57 -3.19 10.01 -1.28
N PHE A 58 -3.06 10.29 0.02
CA PHE A 58 -1.84 10.07 0.80
C PHE A 58 -2.14 8.97 1.82
N TYR A 59 -1.66 7.75 1.56
CA TYR A 59 -1.88 6.62 2.46
C TYR A 59 -0.85 6.63 3.58
N LEU A 60 -1.33 6.61 4.82
CA LEU A 60 -0.52 6.47 6.01
C LEU A 60 -0.79 5.11 6.64
N PHE A 61 0.23 4.26 6.71
CA PHE A 61 0.12 2.92 7.29
C PHE A 61 0.63 2.91 8.73
N GLY A 62 -0.10 2.23 9.62
CA GLY A 62 0.35 1.99 10.98
C GLY A 62 1.66 1.19 11.07
N PRO A 63 2.44 1.36 12.15
CA PRO A 63 3.64 0.58 12.38
C PRO A 63 3.29 -0.89 12.71
N GLU A 64 4.17 -1.84 12.39
CA GLU A 64 3.91 -3.27 12.66
C GLU A 64 3.72 -3.60 14.15
N ASP A 65 4.42 -2.88 15.02
CA ASP A 65 4.46 -3.13 16.47
C ASP A 65 3.63 -2.10 17.28
N GLY A 66 2.66 -1.43 16.65
CA GLY A 66 1.87 -0.41 17.34
C GLY A 66 0.71 0.12 16.53
N THR A 67 0.19 1.26 16.94
CA THR A 67 -0.92 1.95 16.27
C THR A 67 -0.47 3.33 15.86
N LEU A 68 -1.07 3.88 14.81
CA LEU A 68 -0.91 5.29 14.49
C LEU A 68 -1.26 6.17 15.72
N PRO A 69 -0.50 7.25 15.98
CA PRO A 69 -0.85 8.18 17.03
C PRO A 69 -2.26 8.74 16.81
N GLN A 70 -3.03 8.91 17.88
CA GLN A 70 -4.42 9.37 17.78
C GLN A 70 -4.56 10.68 16.99
N GLY A 71 -3.62 11.63 17.15
CA GLY A 71 -3.63 12.87 16.38
C GLY A 71 -3.48 12.70 14.86
N CYS A 72 -2.90 11.60 14.38
CA CYS A 72 -2.89 11.26 12.95
C CYS A 72 -4.24 10.71 12.49
N LEU A 73 -4.90 9.90 13.33
CA LEU A 73 -6.24 9.38 13.05
C LEU A 73 -7.28 10.50 13.04
N ASP A 74 -7.22 11.41 14.01
CA ASP A 74 -8.12 12.57 14.12
C ASP A 74 -7.99 13.54 12.95
N ALA A 75 -6.79 13.65 12.37
CA ALA A 75 -6.50 14.49 11.21
C ALA A 75 -6.79 13.81 9.86
N ALA A 76 -7.12 12.51 9.86
CA ALA A 76 -7.35 11.76 8.63
C ALA A 76 -8.67 12.17 7.98
N ASP A 77 -8.68 12.28 6.66
CA ASP A 77 -9.92 12.41 5.90
C ASP A 77 -10.72 11.11 5.92
N SER A 78 -10.04 9.97 6.06
CA SER A 78 -10.66 8.64 6.19
C SER A 78 -9.73 7.67 6.92
N VAL A 79 -10.31 6.78 7.70
CA VAL A 79 -9.62 5.63 8.31
C VAL A 79 -10.18 4.36 7.69
N VAL A 80 -9.31 3.49 7.21
CA VAL A 80 -9.65 2.29 6.45
C VAL A 80 -8.98 1.08 7.07
N TYR A 81 -9.69 -0.05 7.13
CA TYR A 81 -9.13 -1.31 7.60
C TYR A 81 -9.28 -2.41 6.55
N ILE A 82 -8.38 -3.38 6.60
CA ILE A 82 -8.44 -4.58 5.76
C ILE A 82 -9.18 -5.66 6.57
N PRO A 83 -10.28 -6.27 6.05
CA PRO A 83 -11.10 -7.20 6.80
C PRO A 83 -10.44 -8.59 6.92
N THR A 84 -9.39 -8.69 7.74
CA THR A 84 -8.65 -9.92 8.04
C THR A 84 -8.74 -10.27 9.52
N ILE A 85 -8.44 -11.54 9.85
CA ILE A 85 -8.26 -11.96 11.25
C ILE A 85 -6.85 -11.55 11.67
N GLY A 86 -6.76 -10.51 12.49
CA GLY A 86 -5.48 -9.91 12.88
C GLY A 86 -4.88 -9.01 11.78
N CYS A 87 -3.77 -8.36 12.12
CA CYS A 87 -3.07 -7.45 11.22
C CYS A 87 -2.24 -8.24 10.19
N LEU A 88 -2.21 -7.74 8.95
CA LEU A 88 -1.28 -8.20 7.93
C LEU A 88 0.10 -7.58 8.18
N ASN A 89 1.16 -8.20 7.65
CA ASN A 89 2.46 -7.54 7.61
C ASN A 89 2.37 -6.24 6.80
N LEU A 90 3.24 -5.27 7.10
CA LEU A 90 3.12 -3.93 6.53
C LEU A 90 3.20 -3.94 5.00
N ALA A 91 4.11 -4.74 4.44
CA ALA A 91 4.28 -4.86 2.99
C ALA A 91 3.03 -5.44 2.28
N ALA A 92 2.36 -6.41 2.92
CA ALA A 92 1.13 -7.02 2.43
C ALA A 92 -0.03 -6.03 2.51
N SER A 93 -0.16 -5.30 3.62
CA SER A 93 -1.14 -4.22 3.76
C SER A 93 -0.99 -3.19 2.65
N VAL A 94 0.23 -2.73 2.39
CA VAL A 94 0.54 -1.80 1.30
C VAL A 94 0.12 -2.37 -0.05
N ASN A 95 0.53 -3.61 -0.36
CA ASN A 95 0.19 -4.24 -1.64
C ASN A 95 -1.32 -4.42 -1.83
N VAL A 96 -2.05 -4.82 -0.77
CA VAL A 96 -3.50 -5.01 -0.82
C VAL A 96 -4.21 -3.69 -1.10
N VAL A 97 -3.86 -2.63 -0.38
CA VAL A 97 -4.47 -1.29 -0.58
C VAL A 97 -4.20 -0.75 -1.97
N LEU A 98 -2.96 -0.85 -2.46
CA LEU A 98 -2.61 -0.35 -3.79
C LEU A 98 -3.28 -1.18 -4.90
N TYR A 99 -3.40 -2.49 -4.73
CA TYR A 99 -4.10 -3.34 -5.67
C TYR A 99 -5.61 -3.06 -5.70
N ASP A 100 -6.24 -2.91 -4.53
CA ASP A 100 -7.66 -2.54 -4.42
C ASP A 100 -7.93 -1.20 -5.14
N ARG A 101 -7.04 -0.21 -4.95
CA ARG A 101 -7.10 1.06 -5.66
C ARG A 101 -7.07 0.89 -7.17
N GLU A 102 -6.07 0.18 -7.70
CA GLU A 102 -5.94 -0.03 -9.15
C GLU A 102 -7.12 -0.83 -9.73
N ALA A 103 -7.63 -1.81 -8.99
CA ALA A 103 -8.78 -2.60 -9.39
C ALA A 103 -10.05 -1.73 -9.51
N LYS A 104 -10.27 -0.81 -8.56
CA LYS A 104 -11.41 0.11 -8.55
C LYS A 104 -11.31 1.23 -9.58
N LEU A 105 -10.11 1.74 -9.85
CA LEU A 105 -9.88 2.79 -10.86
C LEU A 105 -10.08 2.31 -12.31
N ARG A 106 -10.26 1.00 -12.54
CA ARG A 106 -10.47 0.38 -13.88
C ARG A 106 -9.39 0.69 -14.92
N SER A 107 -8.23 1.20 -14.50
CA SER A 107 -7.11 1.54 -15.39
C SER A 107 -6.21 0.35 -15.75
N LEU A 108 -6.55 -0.85 -15.28
CA LEU A 108 -5.75 -2.05 -15.51
C LEU A 108 -5.84 -2.50 -16.98
N HIS A 109 -4.68 -2.63 -17.62
CA HIS A 109 -4.57 -3.31 -18.92
C HIS A 109 -4.79 -4.81 -18.72
N THR A 110 -6.00 -5.29 -18.98
CA THR A 110 -6.38 -6.69 -18.75
C THR A 110 -6.19 -7.57 -20.00
N GLY A 111 -6.23 -8.89 -19.78
CA GLY A 111 -6.26 -9.90 -20.82
C GLY A 111 -4.88 -10.44 -21.27
N ASP A 112 -4.94 -11.40 -22.19
CA ASP A 112 -3.78 -12.15 -22.68
C ASP A 112 -2.64 -11.30 -23.23
N GLY A 113 -2.94 -10.10 -23.75
CA GLY A 113 -1.94 -9.19 -24.28
C GLY A 113 -0.93 -8.77 -23.23
N LEU A 114 -1.38 -8.47 -22.00
CA LEU A 114 -0.49 -8.19 -20.87
C LEU A 114 0.31 -9.43 -20.49
N ILE A 115 -0.36 -10.58 -20.36
CA ILE A 115 0.28 -11.85 -19.98
C ILE A 115 1.42 -12.18 -20.93
N ARG A 116 1.20 -12.08 -22.24
CA ARG A 116 2.21 -12.38 -23.26
C ARG A 116 3.42 -11.45 -23.21
N ARG A 117 3.23 -10.17 -22.83
CA ARG A 117 4.32 -9.19 -22.67
C ARG A 117 5.09 -9.37 -21.35
N SER A 118 4.43 -9.85 -20.30
CA SER A 118 5.00 -9.89 -18.95
C SER A 118 5.51 -11.28 -18.53
N ARG A 119 5.01 -12.35 -19.14
CA ARG A 119 5.39 -13.73 -18.77
C ARG A 119 6.87 -14.00 -19.06
N ASP A 120 7.48 -14.82 -18.21
CA ASP A 120 8.79 -15.41 -18.49
C ASP A 120 8.73 -16.22 -19.81
N VAL A 121 9.84 -16.25 -20.56
CA VAL A 121 9.98 -16.98 -21.82
C VAL A 121 9.59 -18.46 -21.70
N ASN A 122 9.76 -19.03 -20.51
CA ASN A 122 9.45 -20.42 -20.20
C ASN A 122 7.98 -20.66 -19.83
N ASN A 123 7.20 -19.63 -19.51
CA ASN A 123 5.79 -19.78 -19.15
C ASN A 123 4.88 -19.67 -20.37
N ARG A 124 4.41 -20.83 -20.88
CA ARG A 124 3.54 -20.92 -22.08
C ARG A 124 2.18 -21.58 -21.82
N THR A 125 1.85 -21.84 -20.55
CA THR A 125 0.62 -22.54 -20.14
C THR A 125 -0.63 -21.73 -20.48
N ARG A 126 -1.75 -22.44 -20.76
CA ARG A 126 -3.07 -21.87 -21.07
C ARG A 126 -4.12 -22.58 -20.22
N VAL A 127 -5.23 -21.89 -19.96
CA VAL A 127 -6.44 -22.41 -19.29
C VAL A 127 -7.56 -22.53 -20.30
#